data_AF-A0A3C1KWF1-F1
#
_entry.id   AF-A0A3C1KWF1-F1
#
_cell.length_a   1.000
_cell.length_b   1.000
_cell.length_c   1.000
_cell.angle_alpha   90.00
_cell.angle_beta   90.00
_cell.angle_gamma   90.00
#
_symmetry.space_group_name_H-M   'P 1'
#
loop_
_entity.id
_entity.type
_entity.pdbx_description
1 polymer ?
#
loop_
_entity_poly.entity_id
_entity_poly.type
_entity_poly.pdbx_seq_one_letter_code
_entity_poly.pdbx_strand_id
1 'polypeptide(L)' 'SAEVRQAVQEIVDAGNELVARVEQIRKFTILPRQLDVEHGELTPTLKIKRKVVHDNYESLIDAMYPPD' A
#
# COMPACT_ATOMS: atom_id res chain seq x y z
N SER A 1 2.24 -7.88 12.99
CA SER A 1 3.06 -9.06 13.29
C SER A 1 4.25 -9.09 12.34
N ALA A 2 5.45 -9.44 12.83
CA ALA A 2 6.64 -9.58 11.98
C ALA A 2 6.45 -10.67 10.92
N GLU A 3 5.76 -11.76 11.27
CA GLU A 3 5.49 -12.90 10.38
C GLU A 3 4.63 -12.49 9.17
N VAL A 4 3.57 -11.70 9.41
CA VAL A 4 2.71 -11.18 8.32
C VAL A 4 3.51 -10.30 7.38
N ARG A 5 4.39 -9.43 7.91
CA ARG A 5 5.23 -8.58 7.08
C ARG A 5 6.20 -9.41 6.24
N GLN A 6 6.79 -10.46 6.82
CA GLN A 6 7.69 -11.37 6.11
C GLN A 6 6.97 -12.11 4.98
N ALA A 7 5.79 -12.69 5.25
CA ALA A 7 5.01 -13.38 4.22
C ALA A 7 4.64 -12.46 3.05
N VAL A 8 4.30 -11.19 3.33
CA VAL A 8 4.05 -10.20 2.28
C VAL A 8 5.34 -9.83 1.53
N GLN A 9 6.47 -9.71 2.23
CA GLN A 9 7.76 -9.42 1.61
C GLN A 9 8.16 -10.50 0.59
N GLU A 10 7.98 -11.79 0.92
CA GLU A 10 8.28 -12.89 0.00
C GLU A 10 7.46 -12.82 -1.30
N ILE A 11 6.18 -12.43 -1.20
CA ILE A 11 5.30 -12.24 -2.37
C ILE A 11 5.74 -11.02 -3.19
N VAL A 12 6.11 -9.92 -2.51
CA VAL A 12 6.60 -8.70 -3.18
C VAL A 12 7.90 -8.98 -3.92
N ASP A 13 8.83 -9.72 -3.30
CA ASP A 13 10.12 -10.07 -3.91
C ASP A 13 9.91 -10.93 -5.16
N ALA A 14 9.08 -11.97 -5.07
CA ALA A 14 8.72 -12.81 -6.22
C ALA A 14 8.06 -12.01 -7.35
N GLY A 15 7.19 -11.03 -7.02
CA GLY A 15 6.59 -10.15 -8.02
C GLY A 15 7.59 -9.19 -8.67
N ASN A 16 8.54 -8.66 -7.90
CA ASN A 16 9.57 -7.74 -8.37
C ASN A 16 10.56 -8.40 -9.34
N GLU A 17 10.75 -9.71 -9.27
CA GLU A 17 11.56 -10.48 -10.24
C GLU A 17 10.95 -10.48 -11.66
N LEU A 18 9.65 -10.21 -11.79
CA LEU A 18 8.92 -10.30 -13.06
C LEU A 18 8.88 -8.98 -13.85
N VAL A 19 9.34 -7.87 -13.26
CA VAL A 19 9.18 -6.52 -13.82
C VAL A 19 10.50 -5.75 -13.86
N ALA A 20 10.55 -4.69 -14.66
CA ALA A 20 11.75 -3.86 -14.71
C ALA A 20 11.97 -3.13 -13.39
N ARG A 21 13.23 -2.79 -13.07
CA ARG A 21 13.61 -2.09 -11.82
C ARG A 21 12.81 -0.81 -11.53
N VAL A 22 12.33 -0.12 -12.57
CA VAL A 22 11.52 1.11 -12.44
C VAL A 22 10.07 0.84 -12.02
N GLU A 23 9.57 -0.38 -12.23
CA GLU A 23 8.22 -0.84 -11.89
C GLU A 23 8.16 -1.57 -10.54
N GLN A 24 9.31 -1.94 -9.99
CA GLN A 24 9.42 -2.67 -8.74
C GLN A 24 8.88 -1.87 -7.54
N ILE A 25 8.18 -2.58 -6.65
CA ILE A 25 7.73 -2.07 -5.37
C ILE A 25 8.96 -1.88 -4.46
N ARG A 26 9.28 -0.62 -4.14
CA ARG A 26 10.45 -0.29 -3.30
C ARG A 26 10.18 -0.35 -1.80
N LYS A 27 8.99 0.07 -1.38
CA LYS A 27 8.54 0.12 0.02
C LYS A 27 7.05 -0.20 0.07
N PHE A 28 6.63 -0.90 1.11
CA PHE A 28 5.21 -1.12 1.41
C PHE A 28 4.95 -1.05 2.91
N THR A 29 3.72 -0.70 3.24
CA THR A 29 3.17 -0.65 4.59
C THR A 29 1.87 -1.45 4.62
N ILE A 30 1.66 -2.20 5.70
CA ILE A 30 0.40 -2.91 5.94
C ILE A 30 -0.57 -1.93 6.59
N LEU A 31 -1.72 -1.72 5.95
CA LEU A 31 -2.75 -0.84 6.48
C LEU A 31 -3.40 -1.46 7.74
N PRO A 32 -3.81 -0.63 8.71
CA PRO A 32 -4.45 -1.11 9.94
C PRO A 32 -5.87 -1.62 9.71
N ARG A 33 -6.51 -1.23 8.59
CA ARG A 33 -7.81 -1.70 8.16
C ARG A 33 -7.85 -1.89 6.64
N GLN A 34 -8.85 -2.62 6.18
CA GLN A 34 -9.16 -2.71 4.75
C GLN A 34 -9.72 -1.38 4.23
N LEU A 35 -9.54 -1.13 2.93
CA LEU A 35 -10.24 -0.06 2.25
C LEU A 35 -11.72 -0.41 2.12
N ASP A 36 -12.59 0.56 2.30
CA ASP A 36 -14.04 0.32 2.26
C ASP A 36 -14.82 1.50 1.65
N VAL A 37 -16.12 1.29 1.46
CA VAL A 37 -17.03 2.29 0.90
C VAL A 37 -17.47 3.29 1.97
N GLU A 38 -17.53 2.89 3.24
CA GLU A 38 -18.01 3.70 4.37
C GLU A 38 -17.09 4.90 4.63
N HIS A 39 -15.78 4.71 4.55
CA HIS A 39 -14.77 5.76 4.61
C HIS A 39 -14.54 6.46 3.26
N GLY A 40 -15.32 6.10 2.23
CA GLY A 40 -15.29 6.73 0.91
C GLY A 40 -14.10 6.35 0.03
N GLU A 41 -13.25 5.43 0.48
CA GLU A 41 -12.01 5.00 -0.19
C GLU A 41 -12.26 4.12 -1.40
N LEU A 42 -13.40 3.42 -1.41
CA LEU A 42 -13.88 2.66 -2.54
C LEU A 42 -15.13 3.30 -3.16
N THR A 43 -15.34 3.09 -4.46
CA THR A 43 -16.65 3.29 -5.10
C THR A 43 -17.61 2.18 -4.66
N PRO A 44 -18.93 2.33 -4.85
CA PRO A 44 -19.87 1.23 -4.65
C PRO A 44 -19.53 -0.03 -5.47
N THR A 45 -18.78 0.14 -6.57
CA THR A 45 -18.26 -0.92 -7.42
C THR A 45 -16.83 -1.37 -7.06
N LEU A 46 -16.36 -1.06 -5.84
CA LEU A 46 -15.06 -1.46 -5.27
C LEU A 46 -13.82 -0.91 -5.97
N LYS A 47 -13.94 0.16 -6.76
CA LYS A 47 -12.78 0.85 -7.35
C LYS A 47 -12.16 1.79 -6.32
N ILE A 48 -10.83 1.81 -6.24
CA ILE A 48 -10.09 2.70 -5.33
C ILE A 48 -10.22 4.17 -5.76
N LYS A 49 -10.62 5.03 -4.83
CA LYS A 49 -10.55 6.49 -4.96
C LYS A 49 -9.22 6.98 -4.41
N ARG A 50 -8.21 7.01 -5.28
CA ARG A 50 -6.81 7.32 -4.92
C ARG A 50 -6.63 8.55 -4.03
N LYS A 51 -7.30 9.66 -4.36
CA LYS A 51 -7.21 10.90 -3.56
C LYS A 51 -7.66 10.68 -2.11
N VAL A 52 -8.79 10.03 -1.89
CA VAL A 52 -9.33 9.78 -0.55
C VAL A 52 -8.41 8.84 0.24
N VAL A 53 -7.90 7.79 -0.40
CA VAL A 53 -6.91 6.88 0.23
C VAL A 53 -5.64 7.64 0.61
N HIS A 54 -5.13 8.51 -0.28
CA HIS A 54 -3.96 9.32 0.02
C HIS A 54 -4.21 10.23 1.22
N ASP A 55 -5.32 10.97 1.22
CA ASP A 55 -5.66 11.91 2.29
C ASP A 55 -5.87 11.18 3.64
N ASN A 56 -6.53 10.01 3.64
CA ASN A 56 -6.79 9.22 4.85
C ASN A 56 -5.54 8.56 5.46
N TYR A 57 -4.53 8.26 4.64
CA TYR A 57 -3.31 7.55 5.06
C TYR A 57 -2.04 8.38 4.85
N GLU A 58 -2.17 9.70 4.73
CA GLU A 58 -1.07 10.64 4.48
C GLU A 58 0.08 10.42 5.46
N SER A 59 -0.22 10.33 6.77
CA SER A 59 0.81 10.08 7.80
C SER A 59 1.57 8.77 7.61
N LEU A 60 0.93 7.71 7.09
CA LEU A 60 1.63 6.45 6.80
C LEU A 60 2.49 6.57 5.53
N ILE A 61 2.03 7.34 4.54
CA ILE A 61 2.77 7.60 3.30
C ILE A 61 4.01 8.44 3.61
N ASP A 62 3.86 9.50 4.39
CA ASP A 62 4.96 10.37 4.82
C ASP A 62 5.97 9.60 5.67
N ALA A 63 5.52 8.72 6.57
CA ALA A 63 6.43 7.86 7.34
C ALA A 63 7.24 6.88 6.46
N MET A 64 6.75 6.52 5.26
CA MET A 64 7.54 5.73 4.31
C MET A 64 8.62 6.56 3.61
N TYR A 65 8.38 7.86 3.42
CA TYR A 65 9.24 8.78 2.67
C TYR A 65 9.40 10.11 3.43
N PRO A 66 10.07 10.09 4.61
CA PRO A 66 10.31 11.32 5.35
C PRO A 66 11.16 12.28 4.50
N PRO A 67 10.96 13.60 4.62
CA PRO A 67 11.87 14.57 4.02
C PRO A 67 13.28 14.35 4.59
N ASP A 68 14.28 14.43 3.71
CA ASP A 68 15.70 14.35 4.07
C ASP A 68 16.13 15.48 5.04
#